data_AF-A0A0S7YPG9-F1
#
_entry.id   AF-A0A0S7YPG9-F1
#
_cell.length_a   1.000
_cell.length_b   1.000
_cell.length_c   1.000
_cell.angle_alpha   90.00
_cell.angle_beta   90.00
_cell.angle_gamma   90.00
#
_symmetry.space_group_name_H-M   'P 1'
#
loop_
_entity.id
_entity.type
_entity.pdbx_description
1 polymer ?
#
loop_
_entity_poly.entity_id
_entity_poly.type
_entity_poly.pdbx_seq_one_letter_code
_entity_poly.pdbx_strand_id
1 'polypeptide(L)' 'MSALWILLPSPIVGYFVVDSFRKIFSDDDQLIRKLFAVQPVTTVAALTALGSVVVWAVSEVVLRLL' A
#
# COMPACT_ATOMS: atom_id res chain seq x y z
N MET A 1 -6.16 14.32 15.34
CA MET A 1 -6.97 13.09 15.12
C MET A 1 -7.14 12.73 13.64
N SER A 2 -6.72 13.56 12.69
CA SER A 2 -6.92 13.36 11.24
C SER A 2 -6.06 12.24 10.61
N ALA A 3 -4.88 11.94 11.18
CA ALA A 3 -3.95 10.96 10.63
C ALA A 3 -4.39 9.49 10.80
N LEU A 4 -5.24 9.18 11.78
CA LEU A 4 -5.72 7.80 12.02
C LEU A 4 -6.63 7.29 10.89
N TRP A 5 -7.31 8.18 10.17
CA TRP A 5 -8.15 7.83 9.03
C TRP A 5 -7.35 7.34 7.82
N ILE A 6 -6.07 7.71 7.72
CA ILE A 6 -5.16 7.27 6.65
C ILE A 6 -4.77 5.79 6.82
N LEU A 7 -4.77 5.28 8.07
CA LEU A 7 -4.35 3.92 8.41
C LEU A 7 -5.37 2.84 7.99
N LEU A 8 -6.63 3.21 7.78
CA LEU A 8 -7.68 2.27 7.35
C LEU A 8 -7.56 1.88 5.87
N PRO A 9 -7.44 2.82 4.90
CA PRO A 9 -7.28 2.47 3.50
C PRO A 9 -5.84 2.10 3.13
N SER A 10 -4.83 2.45 3.94
CA SER A 10 -3.43 2.28 3.54
C SER A 10 -2.98 0.85 3.26
N PRO A 11 -3.38 -0.21 3.98
CA PRO A 11 -2.97 -1.58 3.62
C PRO A 11 -3.53 -2.00 2.25
N ILE A 12 -4.75 -1.55 1.93
CA ILE A 12 -5.45 -1.86 0.68
C ILE A 12 -4.79 -1.13 -0.49
N VAL A 13 -4.56 0.18 -0.33
CA VAL A 13 -3.85 0.99 -1.34
C VAL A 13 -2.45 0.43 -1.56
N GLY A 14 -1.77 0.07 -0.49
CA GLY A 14 -0.47 -0.61 -0.54
C GLY A 14 -0.49 -1.88 -1.36
N TYR A 15 -1.50 -2.74 -1.17
CA TYR A 15 -1.66 -3.98 -1.94
C TYR A 15 -1.74 -3.69 -3.45
N PHE A 16 -2.57 -2.73 -3.86
CA PHE A 16 -2.71 -2.38 -5.29
C PHE A 16 -1.44 -1.78 -5.87
N VAL A 17 -0.74 -0.95 -5.10
CA VAL A 17 0.56 -0.40 -5.51
C VAL A 17 1.55 -1.53 -5.72
N VAL A 18 1.72 -2.40 -4.73
CA VAL A 18 2.66 -3.53 -4.83
C VAL A 18 2.27 -4.50 -5.95
N ASP A 19 0.99 -4.77 -6.17
CA ASP A 19 0.55 -5.64 -7.30
C ASP A 19 0.79 -4.99 -8.67
N SER A 20 0.65 -3.67 -8.77
CA SER A 20 0.96 -2.94 -10.01
C SER A 20 2.46 -2.95 -10.30
N PHE A 21 3.29 -2.77 -9.27
CA PHE A 21 4.74 -2.85 -9.40
C PHE A 21 5.26 -4.28 -9.55
N ARG A 22 4.58 -5.27 -8.98
CA ARG A 22 4.92 -6.69 -9.11
C ARG A 22 5.11 -7.06 -10.57
N LYS A 23 4.18 -6.63 -11.44
CA LYS A 23 4.21 -6.91 -12.88
C LYS A 23 5.49 -6.39 -13.59
N ILE A 24 6.20 -5.42 -13.00
CA ILE A 24 7.46 -4.91 -13.54
C ILE A 24 8.64 -5.82 -13.16
N PHE A 25 8.55 -6.49 -12.00
CA PHE A 25 9.65 -7.28 -11.44
C PHE A 25 9.42 -8.79 -11.50
N SER A 26 8.18 -9.25 -11.71
CA SER A 26 7.79 -10.66 -11.70
C SER A 26 6.42 -10.90 -12.36
N ASP A 27 6.33 -11.92 -13.22
CA ASP A 27 5.08 -12.40 -13.83
C ASP A 27 4.24 -13.30 -12.88
N ASP A 28 4.71 -13.60 -11.66
CA ASP A 28 4.00 -14.50 -10.76
C ASP A 28 2.80 -13.81 -10.08
N ASP A 29 1.59 -14.08 -10.57
CA ASP A 29 0.31 -13.55 -10.07
C ASP A 29 -0.02 -13.88 -8.62
N GLN A 30 0.72 -14.81 -8.01
CA GLN A 30 0.53 -15.20 -6.62
C GLN A 30 1.67 -14.73 -5.71
N LEU A 31 2.62 -13.91 -6.20
CA LEU A 31 3.80 -13.52 -5.44
C LEU A 31 3.46 -12.88 -4.08
N ILE A 32 2.51 -11.94 -4.06
CA ILE A 32 2.10 -11.25 -2.82
C ILE A 32 1.44 -12.25 -1.86
N ARG A 33 0.65 -13.19 -2.39
CA ARG A 33 -0.03 -14.22 -1.60
C ARG A 33 0.97 -15.22 -1.01
N LYS A 34 2.00 -15.58 -1.76
CA LYS A 34 3.13 -16.42 -1.31
C LYS A 34 3.97 -15.69 -0.25
N LEU A 35 4.29 -14.42 -0.46
CA LEU A 35 4.99 -13.57 0.51
C LEU A 35 4.20 -13.44 1.82
N PHE A 36 2.89 -13.24 1.73
CA PHE A 36 2.01 -13.20 2.89
C PHE A 36 1.99 -14.53 3.66
N ALA A 37 2.02 -15.67 2.96
CA ALA A 37 2.04 -16.99 3.60
C ALA A 37 3.35 -17.25 4.37
N VAL A 38 4.48 -16.71 3.91
CA VAL A 38 5.79 -16.88 4.56
C VAL A 38 6.05 -15.81 5.62
N GLN A 39 5.67 -14.56 5.35
CA GLN A 39 5.96 -13.39 6.18
C GLN A 39 4.74 -12.44 6.28
N PRO A 40 3.68 -12.84 7.00
CA PRO A 40 2.41 -12.09 7.01
C PRO A 40 2.56 -10.70 7.61
N VAL A 41 3.27 -10.57 8.74
CA VAL A 41 3.45 -9.29 9.45
C VAL A 41 4.26 -8.30 8.60
N THR A 42 5.40 -8.75 8.06
CA THR A 42 6.28 -7.92 7.22
C THR A 42 5.56 -7.47 5.96
N THR A 43 4.78 -8.37 5.34
CA THR A 43 3.98 -8.05 4.16
C THR A 43 2.97 -6.96 4.49
N VAL A 44 2.16 -7.13 5.54
CA VAL A 44 1.17 -6.10 5.94
C VAL A 44 1.81 -4.77 6.28
N ALA A 45 2.94 -4.78 6.99
CA ALA A 45 3.68 -3.56 7.33
C ALA A 45 4.16 -2.83 6.08
N ALA A 46 4.73 -3.56 5.10
CA ALA A 46 5.18 -2.98 3.83
C ALA A 46 4.01 -2.39 3.02
N LEU A 47 2.89 -3.12 2.92
CA LEU A 47 1.68 -2.60 2.25
C LEU A 47 1.17 -1.34 2.96
N THR A 48 1.08 -1.36 4.28
CA THR A 48 0.62 -0.22 5.07
C THR A 48 1.52 1.00 4.88
N ALA A 49 2.85 0.82 4.90
CA ALA A 49 3.81 1.90 4.69
C ALA A 49 3.66 2.52 3.30
N LEU A 50 3.63 1.69 2.26
CA LEU A 50 3.48 2.15 0.88
C LEU A 50 2.15 2.86 0.64
N GLY A 51 1.04 2.29 1.11
CA GLY A 51 -0.26 2.93 0.95
C GLY A 51 -0.41 4.20 1.78
N SER A 52 0.25 4.31 2.94
CA SER A 52 0.24 5.54 3.74
C SER A 52 0.94 6.69 3.01
N VAL A 53 2.04 6.41 2.30
CA VAL A 53 2.72 7.41 1.46
C VAL A 53 1.81 7.90 0.33
N VAL A 54 1.10 6.99 -0.33
CA VAL A 54 0.18 7.35 -1.42
C VAL A 54 -0.99 8.18 -0.91
N VAL A 55 -1.64 7.74 0.18
CA VAL A 55 -2.78 8.48 0.76
C VAL A 55 -2.35 9.86 1.25
N TRP A 56 -1.16 9.97 1.84
CA TRP A 56 -0.59 11.27 2.23
C TRP A 56 -0.36 12.18 1.01
N ALA A 57 0.27 11.67 -0.05
CA ALA A 57 0.52 12.44 -1.27
C ALA A 57 -0.77 12.94 -1.92
N VAL A 58 -1.81 12.09 -1.99
CA VAL A 58 -3.13 12.49 -2.49
C VAL A 58 -3.75 13.57 -1.61
N SER A 59 -3.65 13.41 -0.28
CA SER A 59 -4.19 14.38 0.68
C SER A 59 -3.54 15.75 0.52
N GLU A 60 -2.21 15.81 0.36
CA GLU A 60 -1.47 17.07 0.10
C GLU A 60 -1.92 17.75 -1.20
N VAL A 61 -2.09 16.99 -2.28
CA VAL A 61 -2.54 17.55 -3.57
C VAL A 61 -3.97 18.10 -3.45
N VAL A 62 -4.87 17.36 -2.81
CA VAL A 62 -6.26 17.79 -2.60
C VAL A 62 -6.32 19.04 -1.72
N LEU A 63 -5.52 19.10 -0.66
CA LEU A 63 -5.50 20.25 0.26
C LEU A 63 -4.95 21.52 -0.41
N ARG A 64 -4.09 21.39 -1.42
CA ARG A 64 -3.56 22.53 -2.20
C ARG A 64 -4.52 23.03 -3.29
N LEU A 65 -5.52 22.23 -3.65
CA LEU A 65 -6.52 22.58 -4.68
C LEU A 65 -7.80 23.20 -4.10
N LEU A 66 -7.97 23.16 -2.77
CA LEU A 66 -9.06 23.79 -2.01
C LEU A 66 -8.60 25.13 -1.42
#